data_AF-A0A7R7A6M2-F1
#
_entry.id   AF-A0A7R7A6M2-F1
#
_cell.length_a   1.000
_cell.length_b   1.000
_cell.length_c   1.000
_cell.angle_alpha   90.00
_cell.angle_beta   90.00
_cell.angle_gamma   90.00
#
_symmetry.space_group_name_H-M   'P 1'
#
loop_
_entity.id
_entity.type
_entity.pdbx_description
1 polymer ?
#
loop_
_entity_poly.entity_id
_entity_poly.type
_entity_poly.pdbx_seq_one_letter_code
_entity_poly.pdbx_strand_id
1 'polypeptide(L)'
;MKHYLIILLSIIVLLSGCASKATIEKELQKSEKVVICNTILPLQTHENRPSELLHRFPFVSLKKNYDIRGKFDRKFYESINFVYNAKNIKDVDFWQLRNEPKLVDFIYVLPLWIKDYRKLTSDVMSNIAYSYNISAQEQKILRSWVEKGGVLWVEFGIFSTKYDIFTKSGEINTKKINYLIKNGFRGLKFWGSPLKNYLFQSKSIDFLNYVSSSQSFVVNQKRSLIKGIARLRLNLDNYLENFMILDGKPLLVDQKGKPLVTMKRYGKGAVVTLLPFEYQDAYYDGELLRWKLLYYFLNR
;
A
#
# COMPACT_ATOMS: atom_id res chain seq x y z
N MET A 1 24.55 -37.20 62.34
CA MET A 1 24.10 -35.95 61.67
C MET A 1 23.78 -36.08 60.16
N LYS A 2 23.78 -37.28 59.53
CA LYS A 2 23.37 -37.44 58.11
C LYS A 2 21.94 -37.97 57.89
N HIS A 3 21.22 -38.37 58.94
CA HIS A 3 19.87 -38.96 58.81
C HIS A 3 18.70 -38.00 59.09
N TYR A 4 18.95 -36.83 59.68
CA TYR A 4 17.90 -35.82 59.90
C TYR A 4 17.61 -34.95 58.65
N LEU A 5 18.55 -34.84 57.71
CA LEU A 5 18.38 -34.03 56.49
C LEU A 5 17.47 -34.71 55.45
N ILE A 6 17.44 -36.04 55.42
CA ILE A 6 16.66 -36.81 54.42
C ILE A 6 15.18 -36.88 54.81
N ILE A 7 14.87 -36.88 56.12
CA ILE A 7 13.48 -36.85 56.63
C ILE A 7 12.85 -35.46 56.43
N LEU A 8 13.63 -34.39 56.58
CA LEU A 8 13.13 -33.03 56.35
C LEU A 8 12.82 -32.75 54.86
N LEU A 9 13.60 -33.34 53.94
CA LEU A 9 13.34 -33.19 52.49
C LEU A 9 12.13 -34.00 52.00
N SER A 10 11.75 -35.09 52.67
CA SER A 10 10.59 -35.90 52.27
C SER A 10 9.24 -35.29 52.73
N ILE A 11 9.22 -34.50 53.80
CA ILE A 11 8.01 -33.79 54.25
C ILE A 11 7.68 -32.57 53.35
N ILE A 12 8.69 -31.92 52.75
CA ILE A 12 8.48 -30.77 51.84
C ILE A 12 7.92 -31.21 50.48
N VAL A 13 8.21 -32.43 50.03
CA VAL A 13 7.68 -32.98 48.77
C VAL A 13 6.26 -33.53 48.91
N LEU A 14 5.82 -33.91 50.12
CA LEU A 14 4.45 -34.39 50.36
C LEU A 14 3.43 -33.28 50.65
N LEU A 15 3.87 -32.06 51.02
CA LEU A 15 2.98 -30.90 51.27
C LEU A 15 2.74 -30.00 50.05
N SER A 16 3.46 -30.20 48.94
CA SER A 16 3.27 -29.44 47.69
C SER A 16 2.21 -30.04 46.75
N GLY A 17 1.64 -31.20 47.09
CA GLY A 17 0.66 -31.92 46.26
C GLY A 17 -0.82 -31.54 46.43
N CYS A 18 -1.19 -30.71 47.42
CA CYS A 18 -2.61 -30.42 47.73
C CYS A 18 -3.02 -28.94 47.66
N ALA A 19 -2.12 -28.02 47.33
CA ALA A 19 -2.44 -26.58 47.28
C ALA A 19 -2.84 -26.05 45.88
N SER A 20 -2.74 -26.86 44.81
CA SER A 20 -2.98 -26.38 43.45
C SER A 20 -4.42 -26.60 42.93
N LYS A 21 -5.20 -27.53 43.50
CA LYS A 21 -6.59 -27.79 43.07
C LYS A 21 -7.61 -26.84 43.69
N ALA A 22 -7.44 -26.43 44.95
CA ALA A 22 -8.38 -25.54 45.64
C ALA A 22 -8.35 -24.08 45.13
N THR A 23 -7.30 -23.70 44.41
CA THR A 23 -7.10 -22.32 43.94
C THR A 23 -7.79 -22.08 42.60
N ILE A 24 -7.82 -23.09 41.71
CA ILE A 24 -8.43 -23.00 40.38
C ILE A 24 -9.97 -23.00 40.48
N GLU A 25 -10.56 -23.81 41.36
CA GLU A 25 -12.02 -23.81 41.58
C GLU A 25 -12.53 -22.49 42.17
N LYS A 26 -11.74 -21.81 43.01
CA LYS A 26 -12.06 -20.47 43.53
C LYS A 26 -11.95 -19.36 42.50
N GLU A 27 -11.10 -19.52 41.48
CA GLU A 27 -11.02 -18.57 40.35
C GLU A 27 -12.18 -18.75 39.36
N LEU A 28 -12.58 -19.99 39.09
CA LEU A 28 -13.69 -20.30 38.17
C LEU A 28 -15.08 -19.91 38.71
N GLN A 29 -15.23 -19.74 40.03
CA GLN A 29 -16.48 -19.32 40.67
C GLN A 29 -16.63 -17.81 40.85
N LYS A 30 -15.64 -17.00 40.46
CA LYS A 30 -15.80 -15.53 40.45
C LYS A 30 -16.73 -15.17 39.30
N SER A 31 -17.97 -14.80 39.63
CA SER A 31 -18.90 -14.19 38.67
C SER A 31 -18.21 -12.98 38.02
N GLU A 32 -17.98 -13.04 36.71
CA GLU A 32 -17.48 -11.89 35.95
C GLU A 32 -18.46 -10.72 36.13
N LYS A 33 -18.07 -9.73 36.92
CA LYS A 33 -18.63 -8.39 36.75
C LYS A 33 -18.08 -7.86 35.44
N VAL A 34 -18.81 -8.10 34.36
CA VAL A 34 -18.64 -7.35 33.11
C VAL A 34 -18.99 -5.91 33.46
N VAL A 35 -17.97 -5.12 33.81
CA VAL A 35 -18.08 -3.68 33.84
C VAL A 35 -18.14 -3.26 32.38
N ILE A 36 -19.36 -3.01 31.87
CA ILE A 36 -19.53 -2.31 30.61
C ILE A 36 -19.05 -0.89 30.85
N CYS A 37 -17.78 -0.65 30.58
CA CYS A 37 -17.27 0.69 30.42
C CYS A 37 -17.93 1.24 29.16
N ASN A 38 -18.98 2.06 29.32
CA ASN A 38 -19.30 3.09 28.33
C ASN A 38 -18.18 4.13 28.39
N THR A 39 -16.99 3.75 27.94
CA THR A 39 -16.06 4.72 27.39
C THR A 39 -16.73 5.22 26.12
N ILE A 40 -17.54 6.27 26.26
CA ILE A 40 -17.44 7.35 25.29
C ILE A 40 -16.00 7.80 25.42
N LEU A 41 -15.11 7.15 24.66
CA LEU A 41 -13.81 7.72 24.36
C LEU A 41 -14.18 9.12 23.87
N PRO A 42 -13.78 10.21 24.56
CA PRO A 42 -13.78 11.49 23.89
C PRO A 42 -13.02 11.20 22.59
N LEU A 43 -13.62 11.53 21.45
CA LEU A 43 -12.91 11.60 20.18
C LEU A 43 -11.63 12.37 20.52
N GLN A 44 -10.53 11.65 20.73
CA GLN A 44 -9.23 12.28 20.79
C GLN A 44 -9.05 12.73 19.37
N THR A 45 -9.42 13.99 19.13
CA THR A 45 -8.85 14.78 18.08
C THR A 45 -7.36 14.71 18.36
N HIS A 46 -6.68 13.71 17.79
CA HIS A 46 -5.26 13.83 17.51
C HIS A 46 -5.16 15.20 16.84
N GLU A 47 -4.54 16.18 17.51
CA GLU A 47 -4.21 17.43 16.86
C GLU A 47 -3.45 17.02 15.60
N ASN A 48 -4.09 17.19 14.44
CA ASN A 48 -3.52 16.82 13.16
C ASN A 48 -2.34 17.75 12.91
N ARG A 49 -1.18 17.41 13.46
CA ARG A 49 0.06 18.09 13.15
C ARG A 49 0.36 17.81 11.68
N PRO A 50 0.45 18.83 10.82
CA PRO A 50 0.70 18.63 9.40
C PRO A 50 1.95 17.77 9.12
N SER A 51 2.94 17.83 10.01
CA SER A 51 4.15 17.01 9.97
C SER A 51 3.90 15.50 10.14
N GLU A 52 2.93 15.08 10.95
CA GLU A 52 2.65 13.66 11.16
C GLU A 52 1.93 13.01 9.96
N LEU A 53 1.19 13.82 9.20
CA LEU A 53 0.50 13.40 7.97
C LEU A 53 1.48 13.04 6.84
N LEU A 54 2.66 13.68 6.83
CA LEU A 54 3.72 13.43 5.86
C LEU A 54 4.10 11.94 5.85
N HIS A 55 4.07 11.28 7.00
CA HIS A 55 4.58 9.92 7.14
C HIS A 55 3.67 8.81 6.58
N ARG A 56 2.45 9.14 6.11
CA ARG A 56 1.40 8.13 5.91
C ARG A 56 0.74 8.09 4.52
N PHE A 57 1.08 8.96 3.54
CA PHE A 57 0.39 8.97 2.24
C PHE A 57 1.25 9.25 1.00
N PRO A 58 1.09 8.43 -0.05
CA PRO A 58 2.03 7.34 -0.24
C PRO A 58 3.43 7.96 -0.41
N PHE A 59 4.05 8.22 0.75
CA PHE A 59 5.43 8.62 0.97
C PHE A 59 5.84 10.06 0.64
N VAL A 60 5.18 11.01 1.26
CA VAL A 60 5.83 12.30 1.58
C VAL A 60 6.92 12.06 2.66
N SER A 61 8.10 12.66 2.56
CA SER A 61 9.24 12.25 3.40
C SER A 61 9.10 12.62 4.89
N LEU A 62 9.41 11.66 5.78
CA LEU A 62 10.67 11.53 6.55
C LEU A 62 10.47 10.42 7.59
N LYS A 63 11.08 9.23 7.43
CA LYS A 63 11.18 8.32 8.59
C LYS A 63 12.05 9.01 9.65
N LYS A 64 11.59 8.97 10.90
CA LYS A 64 12.14 9.79 12.00
C LYS A 64 13.63 9.54 12.31
N ASN A 65 14.21 8.43 11.87
CA ASN A 65 15.56 8.04 12.25
C ASN A 65 16.38 7.63 11.02
N TYR A 66 17.54 8.29 10.87
CA TYR A 66 18.64 8.02 9.92
C TYR A 66 18.49 8.61 8.51
N ASP A 67 18.93 9.87 8.36
CA ASP A 67 19.54 10.46 7.15
C ASP A 67 18.85 10.21 5.79
N ILE A 68 17.57 10.59 5.65
CA ILE A 68 16.82 10.46 4.39
C ILE A 68 16.66 11.82 3.70
N ARG A 69 17.20 11.89 2.47
CA ARG A 69 17.18 13.03 1.53
C ARG A 69 15.87 13.04 0.74
N GLY A 70 14.81 13.65 1.28
CA GLY A 70 13.67 14.08 0.47
C GLY A 70 14.08 15.14 -0.57
N LYS A 71 13.21 15.44 -1.53
CA LYS A 71 13.46 16.49 -2.53
C LYS A 71 13.51 17.90 -1.91
N PHE A 72 12.77 18.09 -0.82
CA PHE A 72 12.59 19.38 -0.18
C PHE A 72 13.33 19.47 1.15
N ASP A 73 13.62 20.69 1.58
CA ASP A 73 14.18 20.94 2.89
C ASP A 73 13.11 20.88 3.98
N ARG A 74 13.56 20.88 5.25
CA ARG A 74 12.67 20.87 6.40
C ARG A 74 11.69 22.06 6.41
N LYS A 75 12.12 23.24 5.97
CA LYS A 75 11.29 24.45 5.93
C LYS A 75 10.09 24.31 5.01
N PHE A 76 10.28 23.69 3.84
CA PHE A 76 9.16 23.35 2.96
C PHE A 76 8.14 22.49 3.69
N TYR A 77 8.55 21.40 4.33
CA TYR A 77 7.62 20.50 5.04
C TYR A 77 6.91 21.18 6.21
N GLU A 78 7.59 22.07 6.94
CA GLU A 78 7.01 22.87 8.02
C GLU A 78 6.03 23.94 7.49
N SER A 79 6.17 24.38 6.23
CA SER A 79 5.26 25.35 5.61
C SER A 79 3.93 24.76 5.15
N ILE A 80 3.76 23.44 5.20
CA ILE A 80 2.58 22.74 4.69
C ILE A 80 1.42 22.91 5.66
N ASN A 81 0.40 23.65 5.24
CA ASN A 81 -0.75 23.99 6.08
C ASN A 81 -2.08 23.40 5.57
N PHE A 82 -2.04 22.22 4.95
CA PHE A 82 -3.25 21.49 4.56
C PHE A 82 -3.32 20.15 5.27
N VAL A 83 -4.47 19.90 5.89
CA VAL A 83 -4.80 18.66 6.60
C VAL A 83 -5.59 17.79 5.65
N TYR A 84 -5.18 16.54 5.50
CA TYR A 84 -5.89 15.52 4.75
C TYR A 84 -5.88 14.22 5.54
N ASN A 85 -6.92 13.41 5.38
CA ASN A 85 -6.93 12.05 5.90
C ASN A 85 -6.83 11.06 4.75
N ALA A 86 -5.83 10.20 4.83
CA ALA A 86 -5.65 9.16 3.86
C ALA A 86 -5.31 7.82 4.50
N LYS A 87 -5.86 6.76 3.92
CA LYS A 87 -5.67 5.40 4.40
C LYS A 87 -5.24 4.47 3.28
N ASN A 88 -4.31 3.58 3.59
CA ASN A 88 -4.06 2.44 2.72
C ASN A 88 -5.34 1.61 2.69
N ILE A 89 -5.71 1.08 1.51
CA ILE A 89 -6.93 0.30 1.35
C ILE A 89 -7.09 -0.85 2.37
N LYS A 90 -5.97 -1.44 2.82
CA LYS A 90 -5.96 -2.53 3.81
C LYS A 90 -6.34 -2.07 5.24
N ASP A 91 -6.19 -0.78 5.53
CA ASP A 91 -6.39 -0.18 6.86
C ASP A 91 -7.74 0.59 6.94
N VAL A 92 -8.57 0.46 5.90
CA VAL A 92 -9.89 1.11 5.82
C VAL A 92 -10.93 0.26 6.53
N ASP A 93 -11.59 0.83 7.53
CA ASP A 93 -12.87 0.32 8.01
C ASP A 93 -13.97 0.74 7.01
N PHE A 94 -14.39 -0.20 6.17
CA PHE A 94 -15.40 0.05 5.15
C PHE A 94 -16.78 0.29 5.75
N TRP A 95 -17.11 -0.29 6.91
CA TRP A 95 -18.40 -0.06 7.55
C TRP A 95 -18.48 1.37 8.10
N GLN A 96 -17.38 1.84 8.71
CA GLN A 96 -17.26 3.24 9.09
C GLN A 96 -17.29 4.17 7.86
N LEU A 97 -16.55 3.82 6.79
CA LEU A 97 -16.54 4.61 5.55
C LEU A 97 -17.94 4.77 4.93
N ARG A 98 -18.79 3.74 5.04
CA ARG A 98 -20.18 3.79 4.57
C ARG A 98 -21.00 4.85 5.31
N ASN A 99 -20.83 4.92 6.63
CA ASN A 99 -21.62 5.79 7.50
C ASN A 99 -21.05 7.21 7.53
N GLU A 100 -19.73 7.35 7.48
CA GLU A 100 -19.00 8.61 7.59
C GLU A 100 -17.99 8.76 6.44
N PRO A 101 -18.47 8.95 5.19
CA PRO A 101 -17.61 8.95 4.00
C PRO A 101 -16.60 10.11 3.94
N LYS A 102 -16.82 11.18 4.72
CA LYS A 102 -15.93 12.35 4.80
C LYS A 102 -14.76 12.15 5.75
N LEU A 103 -14.70 11.05 6.50
CA LEU A 103 -13.57 10.77 7.37
C LEU A 103 -12.29 10.52 6.59
N VAL A 104 -12.37 10.07 5.33
CA VAL A 104 -11.21 9.73 4.51
C VAL A 104 -11.33 10.50 3.20
N ASP A 105 -10.31 11.30 2.88
CA ASP A 105 -10.21 12.05 1.64
C ASP A 105 -9.64 11.15 0.52
N PHE A 106 -8.63 10.35 0.87
CA PHE A 106 -7.94 9.48 -0.07
C PHE A 106 -7.85 8.05 0.44
N ILE A 107 -8.20 7.10 -0.42
CA ILE A 107 -7.85 5.70 -0.24
C ILE A 107 -6.78 5.39 -1.27
N TYR A 108 -5.65 4.83 -0.82
CA TYR A 108 -4.56 4.49 -1.73
C TYR A 108 -4.25 3.00 -1.72
N VAL A 109 -3.87 2.52 -2.90
CA VAL A 109 -3.42 1.16 -3.17
C VAL A 109 -1.96 1.24 -3.60
N LEU A 110 -1.09 0.64 -2.81
CA LEU A 110 0.32 0.47 -3.13
C LEU A 110 0.52 -0.73 -4.07
N PRO A 111 1.67 -0.81 -4.76
CA PRO A 111 1.99 -1.96 -5.61
C PRO A 111 1.91 -3.29 -4.84
N LEU A 112 1.33 -4.31 -5.47
CA LEU A 112 1.24 -5.67 -4.96
C LEU A 112 2.30 -6.54 -5.65
N TRP A 113 2.94 -7.45 -4.93
CA TRP A 113 3.81 -8.44 -5.57
C TRP A 113 2.98 -9.46 -6.37
N ILE A 114 3.52 -10.04 -7.46
CA ILE A 114 2.78 -11.02 -8.27
C ILE A 114 2.32 -12.23 -7.45
N LYS A 115 3.14 -12.63 -6.48
CA LYS A 115 2.88 -13.77 -5.62
C LYS A 115 1.66 -13.54 -4.72
N ASP A 116 1.39 -12.26 -4.40
CA ASP A 116 0.26 -11.84 -3.57
C ASP A 116 -0.96 -11.52 -4.44
N TYR A 117 -0.76 -11.29 -5.75
CA TYR A 117 -1.83 -11.05 -6.70
C TYR A 117 -2.47 -12.35 -7.20
N ARG A 118 -3.79 -12.45 -6.99
CA ARG A 118 -4.59 -13.55 -7.59
C ARG A 118 -5.51 -13.01 -8.67
N LYS A 119 -5.30 -13.44 -9.91
CA LYS A 119 -6.21 -13.16 -11.03
C LYS A 119 -7.43 -14.08 -10.92
N LEU A 120 -8.47 -13.64 -10.23
CA LEU A 120 -9.75 -14.36 -10.13
C LEU A 120 -10.74 -13.93 -11.20
N THR A 121 -10.67 -12.67 -11.61
CA THR A 121 -11.59 -12.09 -12.60
C THR A 121 -10.83 -11.21 -13.59
N SER A 122 -11.53 -10.72 -14.62
CA SER A 122 -11.01 -9.68 -15.50
C SER A 122 -10.93 -8.30 -14.83
N ASP A 123 -11.54 -8.11 -13.66
CA ASP A 123 -11.55 -6.83 -12.96
C ASP A 123 -10.38 -6.71 -11.97
N VAL A 124 -9.47 -5.77 -12.24
CA VAL A 124 -8.26 -5.55 -11.43
C VAL A 124 -8.59 -5.11 -10.02
N MET A 125 -9.63 -4.28 -9.83
CA MET A 125 -10.02 -3.86 -8.49
C MET A 125 -10.51 -5.05 -7.66
N SER A 126 -11.30 -5.94 -8.24
CA SER A 126 -11.74 -7.18 -7.58
C SER A 126 -10.56 -8.08 -7.20
N ASN A 127 -9.56 -8.18 -8.08
CA ASN A 127 -8.35 -8.94 -7.80
C ASN A 127 -7.49 -8.29 -6.68
N ILE A 128 -7.32 -6.96 -6.69
CA ILE A 128 -6.68 -6.20 -5.61
C ILE A 128 -7.41 -6.41 -4.29
N ALA A 129 -8.73 -6.28 -4.30
CA ALA A 129 -9.58 -6.42 -3.12
C ALA A 129 -9.43 -7.81 -2.51
N TYR A 130 -9.41 -8.85 -3.34
CA TYR A 130 -9.15 -10.21 -2.87
C TYR A 130 -7.77 -10.35 -2.21
N SER A 131 -6.73 -9.78 -2.81
CA SER A 131 -5.37 -9.79 -2.23
C SER A 131 -5.28 -9.12 -0.86
N TYR A 132 -6.20 -8.20 -0.55
CA TYR A 132 -6.31 -7.55 0.76
C TYR A 132 -7.45 -8.11 1.64
N ASN A 133 -8.04 -9.25 1.29
CA ASN A 133 -9.18 -9.86 2.00
C ASN A 133 -10.42 -8.96 2.14
N ILE A 134 -10.67 -8.11 1.15
CA ILE A 134 -11.82 -7.19 1.12
C ILE A 134 -13.01 -7.88 0.48
N SER A 135 -14.10 -8.02 1.23
CA SER A 135 -15.33 -8.69 0.81
C SER A 135 -16.04 -7.97 -0.34
N ALA A 136 -16.92 -8.68 -1.05
CA ALA A 136 -17.69 -8.10 -2.14
C ALA A 136 -18.58 -6.92 -1.69
N GLN A 137 -19.05 -6.93 -0.44
CA GLN A 137 -19.85 -5.84 0.11
C GLN A 137 -19.00 -4.59 0.40
N GLU A 138 -17.79 -4.77 0.92
CA GLU A 138 -16.83 -3.69 1.15
C GLU A 138 -16.35 -3.07 -0.16
N GLN A 139 -16.17 -3.88 -1.22
CA GLN A 139 -15.89 -3.39 -2.56
C GLN A 139 -17.03 -2.51 -3.10
N LYS A 140 -18.30 -2.86 -2.84
CA LYS A 140 -19.45 -2.01 -3.19
C LYS A 140 -19.43 -0.69 -2.41
N ILE A 141 -19.06 -0.73 -1.12
CA ILE A 141 -18.91 0.46 -0.30
C ILE A 141 -17.82 1.37 -0.86
N LEU A 142 -16.64 0.82 -1.16
CA LEU A 142 -15.53 1.57 -1.76
C LEU A 142 -15.95 2.24 -3.07
N ARG A 143 -16.61 1.49 -3.96
CA ARG A 143 -17.10 2.04 -5.22
C ARG A 143 -18.11 3.16 -4.99
N SER A 144 -19.07 2.98 -4.08
CA SER A 144 -20.03 4.02 -3.72
C SER A 144 -19.36 5.26 -3.11
N TRP A 145 -18.32 5.07 -2.29
CA TRP A 145 -17.52 6.16 -1.74
C TRP A 145 -16.83 6.98 -2.83
N VAL A 146 -16.19 6.32 -3.81
CA VAL A 146 -15.63 7.02 -4.98
C VAL A 146 -16.74 7.74 -5.76
N GLU A 147 -17.86 7.08 -6.04
CA GLU A 147 -18.99 7.68 -6.76
C GLU A 147 -19.55 8.94 -6.07
N LYS A 148 -19.45 9.01 -4.74
CA LYS A 148 -19.92 10.14 -3.92
C LYS A 148 -18.92 11.27 -3.75
N GLY A 149 -17.65 11.11 -4.17
CA GLY A 149 -16.64 12.16 -4.08
C GLY A 149 -15.25 11.70 -3.70
N GLY A 150 -15.11 10.45 -3.23
CA GLY A 150 -13.81 9.91 -2.81
C GLY A 150 -12.79 9.81 -3.94
N VAL A 151 -11.51 9.92 -3.58
CA VAL A 151 -10.39 9.76 -4.51
C VAL A 151 -9.63 8.46 -4.22
N LEU A 152 -9.73 7.51 -5.14
CA LEU A 152 -8.98 6.26 -5.09
C LEU A 152 -7.67 6.38 -5.88
N TRP A 153 -6.54 6.27 -5.18
CA TRP A 153 -5.20 6.34 -5.75
C TRP A 153 -4.64 4.93 -5.96
N VAL A 154 -4.22 4.60 -7.18
CA VAL A 154 -3.77 3.23 -7.52
C VAL A 154 -2.40 3.27 -8.18
N GLU A 155 -1.39 2.77 -7.46
CA GLU A 155 -0.06 2.45 -7.99
C GLU A 155 0.01 0.93 -8.13
N PHE A 156 -0.37 0.39 -9.29
CA PHE A 156 -0.45 -1.06 -9.48
C PHE A 156 0.64 -1.57 -10.43
N GLY A 157 1.43 -2.51 -9.94
CA GLY A 157 2.41 -3.27 -10.69
C GLY A 157 2.34 -4.74 -10.31
N ILE A 158 2.85 -5.59 -11.19
CA ILE A 158 3.06 -7.01 -10.94
C ILE A 158 4.45 -7.36 -11.47
N PHE A 159 5.20 -8.10 -10.67
CA PHE A 159 6.63 -8.34 -10.86
C PHE A 159 6.94 -9.83 -10.95
N SER A 160 7.73 -10.27 -11.92
CA SER A 160 8.29 -11.63 -11.91
C SER A 160 9.78 -11.57 -11.66
N THR A 161 10.28 -12.40 -10.74
CA THR A 161 11.71 -12.66 -10.66
C THR A 161 12.08 -13.71 -11.73
N LYS A 162 13.38 -13.87 -12.04
CA LYS A 162 13.85 -15.02 -12.83
C LYS A 162 13.72 -16.35 -12.06
N TYR A 163 13.67 -16.28 -10.73
CA TYR A 163 13.77 -17.40 -9.79
C TYR A 163 12.45 -18.14 -9.60
N ASP A 164 11.33 -17.46 -9.85
CA ASP A 164 9.99 -18.06 -9.82
C ASP A 164 9.79 -19.16 -10.90
N ILE A 165 10.73 -19.27 -11.86
CA ILE A 165 10.53 -20.00 -13.11
C ILE A 165 11.79 -20.77 -13.55
N PHE A 166 12.60 -21.23 -12.60
CA PHE A 166 13.66 -22.20 -12.90
C PHE A 166 13.08 -23.52 -13.40
N THR A 167 13.74 -24.11 -14.38
CA THR A 167 13.60 -25.53 -14.68
C THR A 167 14.25 -26.35 -13.56
N LYS A 168 13.95 -27.65 -13.49
CA LYS A 168 14.66 -28.57 -12.57
C LYS A 168 16.18 -28.59 -12.78
N SER A 169 16.66 -28.13 -13.95
CA SER A 169 18.07 -27.98 -14.30
C SER A 169 18.69 -26.63 -13.90
N GLY A 170 17.93 -25.73 -13.26
CA GLY A 170 18.43 -24.41 -12.85
C GLY A 170 18.49 -23.37 -13.98
N GLU A 171 17.89 -23.64 -15.13
CA GLU A 171 17.83 -22.70 -16.26
C GLU A 171 16.58 -21.81 -16.20
N ILE A 172 16.71 -20.57 -16.67
CA ILE A 172 15.64 -19.59 -16.69
C ILE A 172 14.74 -19.82 -17.91
N ASN A 173 13.48 -20.20 -17.70
CA ASN A 173 12.54 -20.41 -18.81
C ASN A 173 11.87 -19.08 -19.26
N THR A 174 12.60 -18.28 -20.04
CA THR A 174 12.13 -16.96 -20.54
C THR A 174 10.81 -17.02 -21.31
N LYS A 175 10.52 -18.11 -22.04
CA LYS A 175 9.25 -18.28 -22.76
C LYS A 175 8.07 -18.37 -21.78
N LYS A 176 8.24 -19.12 -20.68
CA LYS A 176 7.24 -19.25 -19.62
C LYS A 176 7.04 -17.95 -18.85
N ILE A 177 8.11 -17.18 -18.59
CA ILE A 177 8.01 -15.83 -17.98
C ILE A 177 7.14 -14.91 -18.86
N ASN A 178 7.49 -14.82 -20.15
CA ASN A 178 6.76 -13.99 -21.10
C ASN A 178 5.30 -14.42 -21.26
N TYR A 179 5.02 -15.72 -21.23
CA TYR A 179 3.67 -16.26 -21.29
C TYR A 179 2.86 -15.92 -20.03
N LEU A 180 3.42 -16.14 -18.83
CA LEU A 180 2.75 -15.87 -17.56
C LEU A 180 2.42 -14.39 -17.40
N ILE A 181 3.37 -13.52 -17.75
CA ILE A 181 3.12 -12.09 -17.74
C ILE A 181 2.11 -11.73 -18.82
N LYS A 182 2.36 -11.98 -20.12
CA LYS A 182 1.42 -11.57 -21.18
C LYS A 182 -0.02 -12.06 -20.95
N ASN A 183 -0.22 -13.28 -20.46
CA ASN A 183 -1.57 -13.81 -20.19
C ASN A 183 -2.15 -13.36 -18.85
N GLY A 184 -1.32 -13.12 -17.84
CA GLY A 184 -1.74 -12.53 -16.56
C GLY A 184 -2.49 -11.22 -16.78
N PHE A 185 -2.05 -10.40 -17.75
CA PHE A 185 -2.59 -9.05 -17.96
C PHE A 185 -3.52 -8.88 -19.15
N ARG A 186 -3.68 -9.92 -19.98
CA ARG A 186 -4.58 -9.83 -21.13
C ARG A 186 -6.03 -9.72 -20.66
N GLY A 187 -6.74 -8.74 -21.23
CA GLY A 187 -8.18 -8.55 -21.02
C GLY A 187 -8.55 -7.95 -19.66
N LEU A 188 -7.59 -7.47 -18.87
CA LEU A 188 -7.86 -6.84 -17.59
C LEU A 188 -8.53 -5.48 -17.78
N LYS A 189 -9.48 -5.18 -16.89
CA LYS A 189 -10.27 -3.93 -16.83
C LYS A 189 -10.33 -3.44 -15.39
N PHE A 190 -10.62 -2.16 -15.19
CA PHE A 190 -10.90 -1.58 -13.88
C PHE A 190 -12.31 -1.00 -13.88
N TRP A 191 -13.23 -1.63 -13.16
CA TRP A 191 -14.66 -1.31 -13.18
C TRP A 191 -15.19 -1.16 -14.61
N GLY A 192 -14.89 -2.17 -15.44
CA GLY A 192 -15.27 -2.21 -16.86
C GLY A 192 -14.44 -1.34 -17.80
N SER A 193 -13.54 -0.50 -17.28
CA SER A 193 -12.71 0.39 -18.09
C SER A 193 -11.41 -0.27 -18.54
N PRO A 194 -10.94 0.01 -19.77
CA PRO A 194 -9.69 -0.55 -20.28
C PRO A 194 -8.47 -0.01 -19.53
N LEU A 195 -7.38 -0.78 -19.58
CA LEU A 195 -6.10 -0.47 -18.95
C LEU A 195 -5.00 -0.36 -20.01
N LYS A 196 -4.01 0.48 -19.74
CA LYS A 196 -2.76 0.60 -20.50
C LYS A 196 -1.64 -0.08 -19.72
N ASN A 197 -0.91 -0.97 -20.40
CA ASN A 197 0.18 -1.74 -19.83
C ASN A 197 1.56 -1.08 -20.08
N TYR A 198 2.43 -1.16 -19.09
CA TYR A 198 3.82 -0.69 -19.13
C TYR A 198 4.71 -1.87 -18.77
N LEU A 199 5.18 -2.56 -19.80
CA LEU A 199 6.07 -3.70 -19.65
C LEU A 199 7.54 -3.23 -19.69
N PHE A 200 8.29 -3.55 -18.65
CA PHE A 200 9.73 -3.32 -18.57
C PHE A 200 10.44 -4.64 -18.32
N GLN A 201 11.47 -4.91 -19.13
CA GLN A 201 12.29 -6.10 -19.03
C GLN A 201 13.74 -5.70 -18.75
N SER A 202 14.30 -6.18 -17.65
CA SER A 202 15.71 -5.99 -17.32
C SER A 202 16.59 -6.96 -18.12
N LYS A 203 17.80 -6.51 -18.49
CA LYS A 203 18.76 -7.30 -19.29
C LYS A 203 19.54 -8.32 -18.46
N SER A 204 19.72 -8.11 -17.15
CA SER A 204 20.56 -8.96 -16.30
C SER A 204 20.15 -8.78 -14.85
N ILE A 205 19.92 -9.88 -14.11
CA ILE A 205 20.10 -9.87 -12.66
C ILE A 205 20.44 -11.29 -12.16
N ASP A 206 21.72 -11.51 -11.88
CA ASP A 206 22.20 -12.61 -11.02
C ASP A 206 21.94 -12.20 -9.56
N PHE A 207 21.48 -13.12 -8.70
CA PHE A 207 21.19 -12.85 -7.28
C PHE A 207 22.39 -12.23 -6.53
N LEU A 208 23.61 -12.47 -7.02
CA LEU A 208 24.86 -11.93 -6.49
C LEU A 208 25.20 -10.52 -7.01
N ASN A 209 24.63 -10.10 -8.15
CA ASN A 209 24.91 -8.83 -8.84
C ASN A 209 23.61 -8.05 -9.11
N TYR A 210 22.76 -7.90 -8.09
CA TYR A 210 21.46 -7.26 -8.22
C TYR A 210 21.59 -5.74 -8.47
N VAL A 211 21.90 -5.35 -9.71
CA VAL A 211 21.92 -3.93 -10.11
C VAL A 211 20.51 -3.54 -10.50
N SER A 212 19.82 -2.82 -9.61
CA SER A 212 18.52 -2.19 -9.93
C SER A 212 18.64 -1.42 -11.24
N SER A 213 17.77 -1.73 -12.19
CA SER A 213 17.68 -0.96 -13.42
C SER A 213 16.75 0.21 -13.18
N SER A 214 16.95 1.34 -13.88
CA SER A 214 16.07 2.49 -13.74
C SER A 214 15.58 2.95 -15.10
N GLN A 215 14.31 3.32 -15.16
CA GLN A 215 13.71 3.96 -16.30
C GLN A 215 13.45 5.42 -15.97
N SER A 216 14.08 6.32 -16.73
CA SER A 216 13.80 7.75 -16.64
C SER A 216 12.75 8.16 -17.68
N PHE A 217 11.89 9.09 -17.29
CA PHE A 217 10.88 9.70 -18.12
C PHE A 217 11.08 11.21 -18.13
N VAL A 218 11.17 11.79 -19.33
CA VAL A 218 11.10 13.24 -19.52
C VAL A 218 9.66 13.60 -19.82
N VAL A 219 9.10 14.50 -19.01
CA VAL A 219 7.70 14.91 -19.10
C VAL A 219 7.54 16.00 -20.15
N ASN A 220 6.46 15.91 -20.93
CA ASN A 220 6.05 16.98 -21.82
C ASN A 220 5.24 18.02 -21.04
N GLN A 221 5.89 19.12 -20.66
CA GLN A 221 5.24 20.22 -19.92
C GLN A 221 4.08 20.85 -20.68
N LYS A 222 4.13 20.91 -22.01
CA LYS A 222 3.10 21.57 -22.82
C LYS A 222 1.80 20.76 -22.79
N ARG A 223 1.90 19.43 -22.96
CA ARG A 223 0.75 18.52 -23.02
C ARG A 223 0.23 18.05 -21.66
N SER A 224 1.06 18.08 -20.62
CA SER A 224 0.64 17.66 -19.27
C SER A 224 -0.26 18.69 -18.60
N LEU A 225 -1.27 18.25 -17.86
CA LEU A 225 -2.13 19.13 -17.07
C LEU A 225 -1.39 19.65 -15.83
N ILE A 226 -0.72 18.75 -15.13
CA ILE A 226 0.10 19.09 -13.97
C ILE A 226 1.45 19.61 -14.49
N LYS A 227 1.72 20.89 -14.24
CA LYS A 227 2.93 21.59 -14.71
C LYS A 227 4.07 21.47 -13.71
N GLY A 228 5.29 21.68 -14.17
CA GLY A 228 6.50 21.80 -13.35
C GLY A 228 7.04 20.47 -12.82
N ILE A 229 6.67 19.34 -13.45
CA ILE A 229 7.25 18.01 -13.19
C ILE A 229 8.13 17.66 -14.37
N ALA A 230 9.43 17.87 -14.34
CA ALA A 230 10.31 17.75 -15.49
C ALA A 230 10.75 16.30 -15.76
N ARG A 231 11.19 15.58 -14.72
CA ARG A 231 11.78 14.25 -14.85
C ARG A 231 11.27 13.32 -13.76
N LEU A 232 10.95 12.08 -14.15
CA LEU A 232 10.49 11.04 -13.24
C LEU A 232 11.38 9.80 -13.39
N ARG A 233 11.69 9.13 -12.28
CA ARG A 233 12.44 7.87 -12.27
C ARG A 233 11.54 6.76 -11.76
N LEU A 234 11.59 5.62 -12.43
CA LEU A 234 11.03 4.36 -11.97
C LEU A 234 12.18 3.40 -11.73
N ASN A 235 12.32 2.90 -10.51
CA ASN A 235 13.26 1.82 -10.23
C ASN A 235 12.61 0.50 -10.62
N LEU A 236 13.38 -0.36 -11.26
CA LEU A 236 12.97 -1.64 -11.79
C LEU A 236 13.91 -2.66 -11.17
N ASP A 237 13.44 -3.24 -10.08
CA ASP A 237 14.22 -4.18 -9.31
C ASP A 237 14.07 -5.58 -9.91
N ASN A 238 12.97 -5.90 -10.59
CA ASN A 238 12.70 -7.26 -11.06
C ASN A 238 13.05 -7.48 -12.53
N TYR A 239 13.09 -8.76 -12.94
CA TYR A 239 13.42 -9.13 -14.31
C TYR A 239 12.36 -8.67 -15.32
N LEU A 240 11.09 -8.85 -14.99
CA LEU A 240 9.98 -8.41 -15.82
C LEU A 240 8.91 -7.78 -14.95
N GLU A 241 8.58 -6.52 -15.22
CA GLU A 241 7.61 -5.73 -14.48
C GLU A 241 6.53 -5.23 -15.42
N ASN A 242 5.26 -5.42 -15.06
CA ASN A 242 4.15 -4.82 -15.78
C ASN A 242 3.31 -3.93 -14.86
N PHE A 243 3.31 -2.64 -15.17
CA PHE A 243 2.46 -1.66 -14.50
C PHE A 243 1.22 -1.36 -15.31
N MET A 244 0.10 -1.12 -14.62
CA MET A 244 -1.18 -0.80 -15.27
C MET A 244 -1.64 0.60 -14.91
N ILE A 245 -2.00 1.36 -15.94
CA ILE A 245 -2.59 2.68 -15.82
C ILE A 245 -3.99 2.63 -16.41
N LEU A 246 -4.97 3.15 -15.68
CA LEU A 246 -6.35 3.25 -16.12
C LEU A 246 -6.45 4.16 -17.35
N ASP A 247 -7.17 3.72 -18.37
CA ASP A 247 -7.45 4.60 -19.49
C ASP A 247 -8.46 5.69 -19.08
N GLY A 248 -8.03 6.94 -19.17
CA GLY A 248 -8.74 8.10 -18.65
C GLY A 248 -8.06 9.40 -19.10
N LYS A 249 -8.46 10.51 -18.49
CA LYS A 249 -7.87 11.82 -18.77
C LYS A 249 -6.39 11.82 -18.33
N PRO A 250 -5.42 12.03 -19.23
CA PRO A 250 -4.02 12.11 -18.84
C PRO A 250 -3.78 13.39 -18.03
N LEU A 251 -3.20 13.24 -16.85
CA LEU A 251 -2.73 14.37 -16.04
C LEU A 251 -1.27 14.71 -16.35
N LEU A 252 -0.48 13.69 -16.68
CA LEU A 252 0.91 13.79 -17.12
C LEU A 252 1.20 12.84 -18.27
N VAL A 253 1.99 13.31 -19.22
CA VAL A 253 2.45 12.53 -20.37
C VAL A 253 3.95 12.73 -20.59
N ASP A 254 4.62 11.69 -21.08
CA ASP A 254 6.02 11.81 -21.49
C ASP A 254 6.17 12.57 -22.83
N GLN A 255 7.41 12.79 -23.27
CA GLN A 255 7.72 13.41 -24.56
C GLN A 255 7.11 12.68 -25.76
N LYS A 256 6.89 11.36 -25.66
CA LYS A 256 6.29 10.53 -26.70
C LYS A 256 4.75 10.53 -26.65
N GLY A 257 4.15 11.25 -25.70
CA GLY A 257 2.70 11.30 -25.49
C GLY A 257 2.13 10.12 -24.70
N LYS A 258 2.99 9.27 -24.13
CA LYS A 258 2.59 8.13 -23.32
C LYS A 258 2.14 8.62 -21.93
N PRO A 259 0.94 8.24 -21.44
CA PRO A 259 0.40 8.76 -20.20
C PRO A 259 1.11 8.19 -18.96
N LEU A 260 1.68 9.02 -18.12
CA LEU A 260 2.38 8.60 -16.90
C LEU A 260 1.48 8.65 -15.66
N VAL A 261 0.48 9.53 -15.70
CA VAL A 261 -0.57 9.66 -14.70
C VAL A 261 -1.89 9.89 -15.42
N THR A 262 -2.92 9.14 -15.05
CA THR A 262 -4.28 9.33 -15.56
C THR A 262 -5.28 9.46 -14.44
N MET A 263 -6.41 10.08 -14.75
CA MET A 263 -7.55 10.19 -13.87
C MET A 263 -8.82 9.83 -14.63
N LYS A 264 -9.67 9.02 -14.00
CA LYS A 264 -11.01 8.73 -14.49
C LYS A 264 -12.03 9.10 -13.43
N ARG A 265 -13.05 9.87 -13.82
CA ARG A 265 -14.15 10.22 -12.92
C ARG A 265 -15.12 9.05 -12.81
N TYR A 266 -15.61 8.84 -11.59
CA TYR A 266 -16.71 7.93 -11.29
C TYR A 266 -17.66 8.73 -10.39
N GLY A 267 -18.83 9.11 -10.91
CA GLY A 267 -19.70 10.06 -10.22
C GLY A 267 -18.99 11.38 -9.90
N LYS A 268 -19.01 11.77 -8.63
CA LYS A 268 -18.37 13.00 -8.12
C LYS A 268 -16.88 12.83 -7.82
N GLY A 269 -16.43 11.60 -7.53
CA GLY A 269 -15.03 11.32 -7.22
C GLY A 269 -14.24 10.83 -8.44
N ALA A 270 -13.07 10.25 -8.15
CA ALA A 270 -12.15 9.82 -9.20
C ALA A 270 -11.25 8.66 -8.77
N VAL A 271 -10.79 7.92 -9.78
CA VAL A 271 -9.66 7.01 -9.67
C VAL A 271 -8.47 7.66 -10.36
N VAL A 272 -7.37 7.83 -9.63
CA VAL A 272 -6.09 8.30 -10.17
C VAL A 272 -5.11 7.13 -10.21
N THR A 273 -4.45 6.95 -11.36
CA THR A 273 -3.47 5.87 -11.53
C THR A 273 -2.17 6.44 -12.09
N LEU A 274 -1.04 5.90 -11.61
CA LEU A 274 0.30 6.29 -12.03
C LEU A 274 1.27 5.13 -11.87
N LEU A 275 2.42 5.24 -12.55
CA LEU A 275 3.56 4.37 -12.25
C LEU A 275 4.13 4.73 -10.86
N PRO A 276 4.70 3.76 -10.12
CA PRO A 276 5.28 4.01 -8.80
C PRO A 276 6.65 4.68 -8.92
N PHE A 277 6.65 5.96 -9.32
CA PHE A 277 7.87 6.73 -9.45
C PHE A 277 8.57 6.92 -8.10
N GLU A 278 9.90 6.84 -8.12
CA GLU A 278 10.75 7.04 -6.97
C GLU A 278 10.54 8.42 -6.36
N TYR A 279 10.33 8.48 -5.04
CA TYR A 279 10.07 9.72 -4.31
C TYR A 279 11.22 10.09 -3.37
N GLN A 280 12.14 9.16 -3.05
CA GLN A 280 13.32 9.43 -2.22
C GLN A 280 14.50 10.00 -3.04
N ASP A 281 14.29 10.29 -4.32
CA ASP A 281 15.33 10.83 -5.20
C ASP A 281 15.14 12.35 -5.41
N ALA A 282 16.02 13.14 -4.80
CA ALA A 282 16.02 14.59 -4.91
C ALA A 282 16.22 15.11 -6.35
N TYR A 283 16.90 14.35 -7.22
CA TYR A 283 17.15 14.73 -8.61
C TYR A 283 15.94 14.53 -9.52
N TYR A 284 14.91 13.81 -9.06
CA TYR A 284 13.69 13.55 -9.81
C TYR A 284 12.46 14.11 -9.09
N ASP A 285 11.35 14.20 -9.80
CA ASP A 285 10.16 14.93 -9.38
C ASP A 285 9.05 14.02 -8.83
N GLY A 286 9.37 12.79 -8.39
CA GLY A 286 8.37 11.84 -7.91
C GLY A 286 7.67 12.29 -6.62
N GLU A 287 8.40 12.90 -5.69
CA GLU A 287 7.81 13.52 -4.49
C GLU A 287 7.00 14.79 -4.85
N LEU A 288 7.57 15.67 -5.69
CA LEU A 288 6.89 16.88 -6.16
C LEU A 288 5.58 16.53 -6.89
N LEU A 289 5.57 15.47 -7.68
CA LEU A 289 4.39 14.97 -8.37
C LEU A 289 3.27 14.61 -7.37
N ARG A 290 3.60 13.87 -6.31
CA ARG A 290 2.64 13.46 -5.29
C ARG A 290 2.05 14.68 -4.58
N TRP A 291 2.88 15.67 -4.26
CA TRP A 291 2.42 16.93 -3.70
C TRP A 291 1.47 17.71 -4.61
N LYS A 292 1.81 17.82 -5.90
CA LYS A 292 0.95 18.52 -6.86
C LYS A 292 -0.37 17.78 -7.09
N LEU A 293 -0.36 16.44 -7.05
CA LEU A 293 -1.58 15.64 -7.13
C LEU A 293 -2.46 15.83 -5.90
N LEU A 294 -1.89 15.79 -4.69
CA LEU A 294 -2.58 16.10 -3.45
C LEU A 294 -3.27 17.47 -3.51
N TYR A 295 -2.50 18.52 -3.83
CA TYR A 295 -3.01 19.87 -3.97
C TYR A 295 -4.13 19.96 -5.02
N TYR A 296 -3.96 19.26 -6.15
CA TYR A 296 -4.95 19.24 -7.23
C TYR A 296 -6.28 18.61 -6.82
N PHE A 297 -6.27 17.59 -5.97
CA PHE A 297 -7.49 16.90 -5.54
C PHE A 297 -8.16 17.55 -4.32
N LEU A 298 -7.40 18.20 -3.44
CA LEU A 298 -7.95 18.90 -2.28
C LEU A 298 -8.59 20.26 -2.63
N ASN A 299 -8.17 20.91 -3.72
CA ASN A 299 -8.66 22.23 -4.12
C ASN A 299 -9.66 22.18 -5.29
N ARG A 300 -10.52 21.16 -5.33
CA ARG A 300 -11.50 20.92 -6.39
C ARG A 300 -12.92 20.89 -5.86
#